data_AF-A0A1H3XL00-F1
#
_entry.id   AF-A0A1H3XL00-F1
#
_cell.length_a   1.000
_cell.length_b   1.000
_cell.length_c   1.000
_cell.angle_alpha   90.00
_cell.angle_beta   90.00
_cell.angle_gamma   90.00
#
_symmetry.space_group_name_H-M   'P 1'
#
loop_
_entity.id
_entity.type
_entity.pdbx_description
1 polymer ?
#
loop_
_entity_poly.entity_id
_entity_poly.type
_entity_poly.pdbx_seq_one_letter_code
_entity_poly.pdbx_strand_id
1 'polypeptide(L)' 'MKPGDQELFKVLITHWINHLEDHRAEYVVWSERVAGKYPEVSAEINGAWEIMKAAEGRLMAAKVAFDKDQA' A
#
# COMPACT_ATOMS: atom_id res chain seq x y z
N MET A 1 -14.41 -14.92 14.92
CA MET A 1 -14.79 -13.57 14.49
C MET A 1 -16.14 -13.24 15.10
N LYS A 2 -16.27 -12.05 15.67
CA LYS A 2 -17.57 -11.48 16.06
C LYS A 2 -18.38 -11.15 14.79
N PRO A 3 -19.72 -11.07 14.88
CA PRO A 3 -20.52 -10.53 13.80
C PRO A 3 -19.97 -9.16 13.36
N GLY A 4 -19.78 -8.96 12.06
CA GLY A 4 -19.23 -7.73 11.49
C GLY A 4 -17.71 -7.66 11.34
N ASP A 5 -16.93 -8.52 11.99
CA ASP A 5 -15.45 -8.52 11.85
C ASP A 5 -15.00 -8.81 10.40
N GLN A 6 -15.74 -9.68 9.70
CA GLN A 6 -15.46 -10.03 8.31
C GLN A 6 -15.65 -8.85 7.36
N GLU A 7 -16.75 -8.11 7.53
CA GLU A 7 -17.05 -6.93 6.73
C GLU A 7 -16.05 -5.81 7.01
N LEU A 8 -15.73 -5.61 8.30
CA LEU A 8 -14.72 -4.65 8.71
C LEU A 8 -13.35 -4.99 8.10
N PHE A 9 -12.95 -6.27 8.09
CA PHE A 9 -11.70 -6.69 7.45
C PHE A 9 -11.69 -6.36 5.95
N LYS A 10 -12.77 -6.68 5.23
CA LYS A 10 -12.90 -6.38 3.79
C LYS A 10 -12.78 -4.88 3.50
N VAL A 11 -13.43 -4.05 4.32
CA VAL A 11 -13.36 -2.58 4.18
C VAL A 11 -11.94 -2.08 4.45
N LEU A 12 -11.33 -2.50 5.56
CA LEU A 12 -9.99 -2.05 5.94
C LEU A 12 -8.92 -2.43 4.91
N ILE A 13 -8.92 -3.68 4.45
CA ILE A 13 -7.90 -4.15 3.51
C ILE A 13 -8.04 -3.49 2.14
N THR A 14 -9.28 -3.28 1.68
CA THR A 14 -9.55 -2.57 0.42
C THR A 14 -9.17 -1.10 0.52
N HIS A 15 -9.50 -0.45 1.64
CA HIS A 15 -9.16 0.96 1.87
C HIS A 15 -7.64 1.17 1.88
N TRP A 16 -6.89 0.31 2.57
CA TRP A 16 -5.42 0.40 2.59
C TRP A 16 -4.81 0.28 1.19
N ILE A 17 -5.22 -0.74 0.42
CA ILE A 17 -4.70 -1.00 -0.92
C ILE A 17 -4.93 0.24 -1.81
N ASN A 18 -6.16 0.75 -1.85
CA ASN A 18 -6.48 1.91 -2.68
C ASN A 18 -5.72 3.18 -2.23
N HIS A 19 -5.66 3.42 -0.91
CA HIS A 19 -5.03 4.63 -0.38
C HIS A 19 -3.51 4.63 -0.58
N LEU A 20 -2.87 3.46 -0.60
CA LEU A 20 -1.45 3.37 -0.88
C LEU A 20 -1.14 3.79 -2.33
N GLU A 21 -1.99 3.43 -3.28
CA GLU A 21 -1.83 3.82 -4.68
C GLU A 21 -1.96 5.34 -4.87
N ASP A 22 -2.86 6.00 -4.14
CA ASP A 22 -2.97 7.47 -4.16
C ASP A 22 -1.66 8.13 -3.66
N HIS A 23 -1.12 7.67 -2.53
CA HIS A 23 0.12 8.19 -1.95
C HIS A 23 1.34 7.95 -2.83
N ARG A 24 1.35 6.85 -3.60
CA ARG A 24 2.41 6.57 -4.56
C ARG A 24 2.64 7.76 -5.50
N ALA A 25 1.57 8.26 -6.10
CA ALA A 25 1.67 9.30 -7.12
C ALA A 25 2.31 10.56 -6.53
N GLU A 26 1.94 10.92 -5.30
CA GLU A 26 2.50 12.08 -4.60
C GLU A 26 3.98 11.89 -4.26
N TYR A 27 4.37 10.73 -3.73
CA TYR A 27 5.76 10.46 -3.35
C TYR A 27 6.68 10.34 -4.56
N VAL A 28 6.22 9.75 -5.67
CA VAL A 28 6.99 9.72 -6.93
C VAL A 28 7.28 11.14 -7.41
N VAL A 29 6.26 12.00 -7.47
CA VAL A 29 6.42 13.41 -7.86
C VAL A 29 7.44 14.13 -6.96
N TRP A 30 7.41 13.88 -5.66
CA TRP A 30 8.37 14.48 -4.74
C TRP A 30 9.79 13.93 -4.90
N SER A 31 9.94 12.63 -5.13
CA SER A 31 11.24 11.99 -5.36
C SER A 31 11.96 12.62 -6.56
N GLU A 32 11.24 12.91 -7.64
CA GLU A 32 11.74 13.57 -8.84
C GLU A 32 12.10 15.04 -8.58
N ARG A 33 11.23 15.78 -7.89
CA ARG A 33 11.45 17.20 -7.55
C ARG A 33 12.70 17.43 -6.71
N VAL A 34 13.00 16.52 -5.79
CA VAL A 34 14.13 16.67 -4.87
C VAL A 34 15.42 16.03 -5.39
N ALA A 35 15.37 15.16 -6.40
CA ALA A 35 16.51 14.36 -6.87
C ALA A 35 17.77 15.18 -7.17
N GLY A 36 17.62 16.36 -7.81
CA GLY A 36 18.76 17.20 -8.18
C GLY A 36 19.46 17.89 -7.02
N LYS A 37 18.73 18.19 -5.93
CA LYS A 37 19.26 18.95 -4.78
C LYS A 37 19.51 18.06 -3.56
N TYR A 38 18.76 16.98 -3.43
CA TYR A 38 18.75 16.06 -2.29
C TYR A 38 18.66 14.60 -2.79
N PRO A 39 19.72 14.08 -3.43
CA PRO A 39 19.69 12.74 -4.03
C PRO A 39 19.46 11.63 -3.01
N GLU A 40 19.99 11.76 -1.79
CA GLU A 40 19.75 10.79 -0.71
C GLU A 40 18.29 10.76 -0.27
N VAL A 41 17.64 11.94 -0.15
CA VAL A 41 16.21 12.03 0.18
C VAL A 41 15.36 11.38 -0.92
N SER A 42 15.70 11.61 -2.19
CA SER A 42 15.04 10.95 -3.32
C SER A 42 15.19 9.43 -3.26
N ALA A 43 16.38 8.93 -2.92
CA ALA A 43 16.64 7.50 -2.76
C ALA A 43 15.82 6.88 -1.62
N GLU A 44 15.73 7.54 -0.47
CA GLU A 44 14.92 7.08 0.67
C GLU A 44 13.42 7.02 0.33
N ILE A 45 12.89 8.02 -0.37
CA ILE A 45 11.49 8.01 -0.83
C ILE A 45 11.23 6.80 -1.74
N ASN A 46 12.10 6.57 -2.71
CA ASN A 46 11.99 5.44 -3.63
C ASN A 46 12.13 4.09 -2.90
N GLY A 47 13.05 3.99 -1.94
CA GLY A 47 13.24 2.78 -1.13
C GLY A 47 12.00 2.48 -0.27
N ALA A 48 11.44 3.49 0.38
CA ALA A 48 10.21 3.34 1.15
C ALA A 48 9.04 2.88 0.26
N TRP A 49 8.92 3.43 -0.95
CA TRP A 49 7.89 3.02 -1.91
C TRP A 49 7.97 1.53 -2.26
N GLU A 50 9.16 0.99 -2.56
CA GLU A 50 9.30 -0.43 -2.89
C GLU A 50 8.93 -1.35 -1.72
N ILE A 51 9.23 -0.94 -0.48
CA ILE A 51 8.80 -1.67 0.73
C ILE A 51 7.27 -1.68 0.85
N MET A 52 6.63 -0.52 0.66
CA MET A 52 5.18 -0.41 0.76
C MET A 52 4.47 -1.22 -0.33
N LYS A 53 4.97 -1.21 -1.56
CA LYS A 53 4.47 -2.03 -2.67
C LYS A 53 4.58 -3.53 -2.37
N ALA A 54 5.66 -3.98 -1.73
CA ALA A 54 5.78 -5.37 -1.30
C ALA A 54 4.74 -5.72 -0.21
N ALA A 55 4.47 -4.80 0.72
CA ALA A 55 3.43 -4.98 1.73
C ALA A 55 2.02 -5.02 1.11
N GLU A 56 1.74 -4.16 0.13
CA GLU A 56 0.51 -4.17 -0.66
C GLU A 56 0.24 -5.53 -1.30
N GLY A 57 1.25 -6.11 -1.97
CA GLY A 57 1.12 -7.43 -2.59
C GLY A 57 0.75 -8.53 -1.59
N ARG A 58 1.28 -8.46 -0.35
CA ARG A 58 0.91 -9.39 0.73
C ARG A 58 -0.52 -9.17 1.21
N LEU A 59 -0.97 -7.92 1.32
CA LEU A 59 -2.35 -7.61 1.69
C LEU A 59 -3.33 -8.05 0.60
N MET A 60 -3.01 -7.85 -0.68
CA MET A 60 -3.81 -8.36 -1.79
C MET A 60 -3.93 -9.89 -1.73
N ALA A 61 -2.81 -10.59 -1.48
CA ALA A 61 -2.83 -12.05 -1.31
C ALA A 61 -3.70 -12.48 -0.12
N ALA A 62 -3.63 -11.76 1.01
CA ALA A 62 -4.47 -12.00 2.17
C ALA A 62 -5.96 -11.77 1.87
N LYS A 63 -6.30 -10.71 1.13
CA LYS A 63 -7.67 -10.44 0.66
C LYS A 63 -8.19 -11.59 -0.20
N VAL A 64 -7.40 -12.04 -1.18
CA VAL A 64 -7.78 -13.14 -2.07
C VAL A 64 -7.97 -14.45 -1.30
N ALA A 65 -7.09 -14.75 -0.35
CA ALA A 65 -7.21 -15.94 0.49
C ALA A 65 -8.49 -15.88 1.35
N PHE A 66 -8.74 -14.72 1.96
CA PHE A 66 -9.95 -14.51 2.76
C PHE A 66 -11.23 -14.68 1.91
N ASP A 67 -11.28 -14.09 0.71
CA ASP A 67 -12.45 -14.21 -0.17
C ASP A 67 -12.69 -15.66 -0.64
N LYS A 68 -11.63 -16.47 -0.83
CA LYS A 68 -11.75 -17.89 -1.16
C LYS A 68 -12.32 -18.73 -0.02
N ASP A 69 -11.92 -18.45 1.22
CA ASP A 69 -12.40 -19.16 2.41
C ASP A 69 -13.85 -18.79 2.77
N GLN A 70 -14.43 -17.79 2.10
CA GLN A 70 -15.83 -17.37 2.25
C GLN A 70 -16.75 -17.83 1.09
N ALA A 71 -16.20 -18.51 0.07
CA ALA A 71 -16.93 -19.02 -1.10
C ALA A 71 -17.31 -20.51 -0.94
#